data_AF-A0A151ARA1-F1
#
_entry.id   AF-A0A151ARA1-F1
#
_cell.length_a   1.000
_cell.length_b   1.000
_cell.length_c   1.000
_cell.angle_alpha   90.00
_cell.angle_beta   90.00
_cell.angle_gamma   90.00
#
_symmetry.space_group_name_H-M   'P 1'
#
loop_
_entity.id
_entity.type
_entity.pdbx_description
1 polymer ?
#
loop_
_entity_poly.entity_id
_entity_poly.type
_entity_poly.pdbx_seq_one_letter_code
_entity_poly.pdbx_strand_id
1 'polypeptide(L)'
;MSDWREIAVDDIINEMEEASLEGKEQLEEKKVKIKPKCKPEPQPIVVPVCATVTVPAGFVAGAGNANVAWVNCLRCVESIEPIDVFCPNSNRPCGTVDACVKRIVGCIQFIVSKSVNGNDACSSAGGASNVSYVGSVCVDECFSCDVIEEDPCGCFNSGKDSECGGEIEGVTIEPRNFVANIVPCGPNFKNIIFTGEFRLTCGCRKVC
;
A
#
# COMPACT_ATOMS: atom_id res chain seq x y z
N MET A 1 -18.81 -1.55 34.24
CA MET A 1 -18.91 -2.42 33.05
C MET A 1 -18.32 -1.61 31.92
N SER A 2 -17.12 -1.98 31.46
CA SER A 2 -16.50 -1.34 30.29
C SER A 2 -17.42 -1.53 29.10
N ASP A 3 -17.64 -0.47 28.33
CA ASP A 3 -18.57 -0.51 27.20
C ASP A 3 -18.00 -1.50 26.17
N TRP A 4 -18.77 -2.50 25.74
CA TRP A 4 -18.33 -3.54 24.80
C TRP A 4 -17.84 -2.94 23.46
N ARG A 5 -18.24 -1.70 23.18
CA ARG A 5 -17.76 -0.90 22.05
C ARG A 5 -16.30 -0.44 22.22
N GLU A 6 -15.87 -0.11 23.44
CA GLU A 6 -14.47 0.27 23.72
C GLU A 6 -13.56 -0.95 23.56
N ILE A 7 -13.97 -2.11 24.10
CA ILE A 7 -13.22 -3.37 23.98
C ILE A 7 -13.00 -3.75 22.50
N ALA A 8 -14.05 -3.64 21.67
CA ALA A 8 -13.95 -3.99 20.25
C ALA A 8 -13.05 -3.03 19.45
N VAL A 9 -12.92 -1.77 19.88
CA VAL A 9 -12.01 -0.80 19.24
C VAL A 9 -10.58 -1.07 19.65
N ASP A 10 -10.33 -1.36 20.92
CA ASP A 10 -9.00 -1.69 21.43
C ASP A 10 -8.45 -2.98 20.80
N ASP A 11 -9.30 -4.00 20.61
CA ASP A 11 -8.92 -5.24 19.92
C ASP A 11 -8.52 -4.97 18.46
N ILE A 12 -9.28 -4.12 17.76
CA ILE A 12 -8.95 -3.72 16.38
C ILE A 12 -7.64 -2.94 16.32
N ILE A 13 -7.38 -2.05 17.27
CA ILE A 13 -6.14 -1.28 17.33
C ILE A 13 -4.95 -2.22 17.56
N ASN A 14 -5.08 -3.17 18.48
CA ASN A 14 -4.04 -4.18 18.74
C ASN A 14 -3.74 -5.03 17.48
N GLU A 15 -4.78 -5.48 16.77
CA GLU A 15 -4.61 -6.20 15.50
C GLU A 15 -3.94 -5.34 14.42
N MET A 16 -4.23 -4.03 14.38
CA MET A 16 -3.55 -3.11 13.46
C MET A 16 -2.07 -2.93 13.79
N GLU A 17 -1.73 -2.86 15.08
CA GLU A 17 -0.35 -2.76 15.54
C GLU A 17 0.44 -4.05 15.23
N GLU A 18 -0.14 -5.22 15.47
CA GLU A 18 0.47 -6.52 15.16
C GLU A 18 0.70 -6.68 13.66
N ALA A 19 -0.32 -6.41 12.83
CA ALA A 19 -0.19 -6.43 11.37
C ALA A 19 0.89 -5.43 10.89
N SER A 20 1.06 -4.30 11.59
CA SER A 20 2.12 -3.35 11.28
C SER A 20 3.52 -3.86 11.58
N LEU A 21 3.69 -4.64 12.65
CA LEU A 21 4.97 -5.22 13.02
C LEU A 21 5.37 -6.31 12.00
N GLU A 22 4.44 -7.21 11.68
CA GLU A 22 4.66 -8.23 10.64
C GLU A 22 5.01 -7.61 9.28
N GLY A 23 4.33 -6.52 8.90
CA GLY A 23 4.64 -5.79 7.67
C GLY A 23 6.07 -5.24 7.64
N LYS A 24 6.54 -4.67 8.77
CA LYS A 24 7.91 -4.17 8.89
C LYS A 24 8.95 -5.29 8.79
N GLU A 25 8.71 -6.41 9.46
CA GLU A 25 9.58 -7.59 9.39
C GLU A 25 9.68 -8.13 7.96
N GLN A 26 8.55 -8.23 7.24
CA GLN A 26 8.55 -8.64 5.84
C GLN A 26 9.33 -7.69 4.93
N LEU A 27 9.35 -6.39 5.21
CA LEU A 27 10.16 -5.41 4.46
C LEU A 27 11.66 -5.63 4.72
N GLU A 28 12.04 -5.94 5.96
CA GLU A 28 13.42 -6.20 6.32
C GLU A 28 13.95 -7.52 5.76
N GLU A 29 13.11 -8.56 5.73
CA GLU A 29 13.42 -9.88 5.16
C GLU A 29 13.40 -9.87 3.62
N LYS A 30 12.46 -9.16 2.98
CA LYS A 30 12.36 -9.03 1.51
C LYS A 30 13.33 -8.00 0.92
N LYS A 31 14.51 -7.77 1.52
CA LYS A 31 15.66 -7.13 0.86
C LYS A 31 16.20 -7.91 -0.35
N VAL A 32 15.35 -8.63 -1.08
CA VAL A 32 15.59 -9.00 -2.47
C VAL A 32 15.68 -7.68 -3.23
N LYS A 33 16.91 -7.34 -3.64
CA LYS A 33 17.24 -6.17 -4.46
C LYS A 33 16.54 -6.26 -5.82
N ILE A 34 15.24 -6.01 -5.88
CA ILE A 34 14.57 -5.69 -7.13
C ILE A 34 15.05 -4.28 -7.45
N LYS A 35 16.06 -4.18 -8.32
CA LYS A 35 16.50 -2.88 -8.83
C LYS A 35 15.27 -2.20 -9.45
N PRO A 36 14.81 -1.07 -8.92
CA PRO A 36 13.60 -0.45 -9.41
C PRO A 36 13.81 -0.06 -10.88
N LYS A 37 12.84 -0.41 -11.73
CA LYS A 37 12.73 0.20 -13.07
C LYS A 37 12.17 1.61 -12.87
N CYS A 38 12.99 2.50 -12.32
CA CYS A 38 12.62 3.90 -12.22
C CYS A 38 12.41 4.46 -13.63
N LYS A 39 11.34 5.25 -13.78
CA LYS A 39 11.08 6.00 -15.01
C LYS A 39 11.36 7.47 -14.78
N PRO A 40 11.74 8.23 -15.82
CA PRO A 40 11.96 9.66 -15.69
C PRO A 40 10.71 10.39 -15.20
N GLU A 41 9.56 10.06 -15.80
CA GLU A 41 8.30 10.73 -15.49
C GLU A 41 7.64 10.17 -14.22
N PRO A 42 7.09 11.03 -13.34
CA PRO A 42 6.34 10.62 -12.17
C PRO A 42 5.13 9.73 -12.54
N GLN A 43 5.07 8.53 -11.98
CA GLN A 43 3.93 7.62 -12.14
C GLN A 43 3.27 7.29 -10.80
N PRO A 44 1.94 7.18 -10.74
CA PRO A 44 1.28 6.69 -9.55
C PRO A 44 1.67 5.23 -9.31
N ILE A 45 1.93 4.86 -8.06
CA ILE A 45 2.19 3.48 -7.66
C ILE A 45 0.84 2.83 -7.34
N VAL A 46 0.59 1.63 -7.88
CA VAL A 46 -0.63 0.87 -7.63
C VAL A 46 -0.28 -0.37 -6.84
N VAL A 47 -0.87 -0.49 -5.65
CA VAL A 47 -0.63 -1.58 -4.71
C VAL A 47 -1.89 -2.44 -4.62
N PRO A 48 -1.90 -3.66 -5.19
CA PRO A 48 -3.05 -4.54 -5.12
C PRO A 48 -3.19 -5.14 -3.72
N VAL A 49 -4.44 -5.27 -3.26
CA VAL A 49 -4.81 -5.89 -2.00
C VAL A 49 -5.71 -7.10 -2.27
N CYS A 50 -5.38 -8.23 -1.65
CA CYS A 50 -6.21 -9.43 -1.64
C CYS A 50 -6.18 -10.03 -0.23
N ALA A 51 -7.34 -10.11 0.42
CA ALA A 51 -7.48 -10.66 1.76
C ALA A 51 -8.67 -11.62 1.81
N THR A 52 -8.59 -12.66 2.63
CA THR A 52 -9.65 -13.65 2.77
C THR A 52 -9.99 -13.87 4.24
N VAL A 53 -11.29 -13.82 4.57
CA VAL A 53 -11.81 -14.11 5.91
C VAL A 53 -12.83 -15.23 5.82
N THR A 54 -12.73 -16.23 6.70
CA THR A 54 -13.68 -17.33 6.77
C THR A 54 -14.76 -17.03 7.81
N VAL A 55 -16.03 -17.18 7.42
CA VAL A 55 -17.20 -16.93 8.27
C VAL A 55 -18.11 -18.17 8.33
N PRO A 56 -18.84 -18.38 9.45
CA PRO A 56 -19.82 -19.46 9.55
C PRO A 56 -20.96 -19.34 8.53
N ALA A 57 -21.53 -20.47 8.09
CA ALA A 57 -22.57 -20.54 7.06
C ALA A 57 -23.88 -19.77 7.37
N GLY A 58 -24.13 -19.46 8.65
CA GLY A 58 -25.27 -18.66 9.11
C GLY A 58 -25.21 -17.17 8.76
N PHE A 59 -24.05 -16.66 8.35
CA PHE A 59 -23.90 -15.29 7.88
C PHE A 59 -24.07 -15.20 6.36
N VAL A 60 -24.78 -14.15 5.93
CA VAL A 60 -25.01 -13.81 4.54
C VAL A 60 -24.49 -12.39 4.31
N ALA A 61 -23.38 -12.26 3.58
CA ALA A 61 -23.01 -10.98 2.99
C ALA A 61 -23.67 -10.87 1.60
N GLY A 62 -23.94 -9.65 1.13
CA GLY A 62 -24.21 -9.41 -0.28
C GLY A 62 -22.91 -9.14 -1.04
N ALA A 63 -22.82 -9.56 -2.31
CA ALA A 63 -21.75 -9.09 -3.18
C ALA A 63 -21.79 -7.56 -3.32
N GLY A 64 -20.64 -6.92 -3.47
CA GLY A 64 -20.55 -5.49 -3.76
C GLY A 64 -19.42 -4.78 -3.01
N ASN A 65 -19.54 -3.47 -2.90
CA ASN A 65 -18.49 -2.62 -2.34
C ASN A 65 -18.17 -3.01 -0.90
N ALA A 66 -16.87 -3.08 -0.60
CA ALA A 66 -16.36 -3.18 0.76
C ALA A 66 -16.05 -1.78 1.30
N ASN A 67 -16.18 -1.60 2.60
CA ASN A 67 -15.72 -0.39 3.26
C ASN A 67 -14.25 -0.55 3.58
N VAL A 68 -13.45 0.47 3.33
CA VAL A 68 -12.02 0.47 3.65
C VAL A 68 -11.68 1.72 4.45
N ALA A 69 -10.95 1.51 5.54
CA ALA A 69 -10.31 2.56 6.33
C ALA A 69 -8.82 2.27 6.40
N TRP A 70 -7.98 3.30 6.45
CA TRP A 70 -6.54 3.13 6.45
C TRP A 70 -5.84 4.22 7.24
N VAL A 71 -4.63 3.90 7.68
CA VAL A 71 -3.69 4.83 8.30
C VAL A 71 -2.46 4.93 7.40
N ASN A 72 -2.08 6.16 7.09
CA ASN A 72 -0.92 6.44 6.24
C ASN A 72 0.36 6.48 7.08
N CYS A 73 1.21 5.47 6.92
CA CYS A 73 2.58 5.47 7.45
C CYS A 73 3.62 5.46 6.32
N LEU A 74 3.24 5.95 5.13
CA LEU A 74 4.12 6.10 3.98
C LEU A 74 4.77 7.49 3.97
N ARG A 75 5.97 7.53 3.43
CA ARG A 75 6.73 8.76 3.18
C ARG A 75 7.30 8.75 1.77
N CYS A 76 7.40 9.93 1.20
CA CYS A 76 8.11 10.17 -0.05
C CYS A 76 9.55 10.51 0.29
N VAL A 77 10.50 9.74 -0.23
CA VAL A 77 11.93 9.96 -0.01
C VAL A 77 12.61 10.20 -1.35
N GLU A 78 13.64 11.02 -1.31
CA GLU A 78 14.53 11.28 -2.43
C GLU A 78 15.95 10.91 -1.99
N SER A 79 16.61 10.06 -2.78
CA SER A 79 17.96 9.56 -2.52
C SER A 79 18.76 9.49 -3.82
N ILE A 80 20.07 9.69 -3.73
CA ILE A 80 20.98 9.40 -4.83
C ILE A 80 21.18 7.88 -4.87
N GLU A 81 20.80 7.26 -5.98
CA GLU A 81 20.96 5.82 -6.19
C GLU A 81 21.45 5.55 -7.63
N PRO A 82 22.32 4.53 -7.81
CA PRO A 82 22.73 4.12 -9.15
C PRO A 82 21.59 3.38 -9.85
N ILE A 83 21.17 3.87 -11.02
CA ILE A 83 20.15 3.24 -11.86
C ILE A 83 20.77 2.53 -13.07
N ASP A 84 20.15 1.45 -13.50
CA ASP A 84 20.57 0.67 -14.67
C ASP A 84 20.18 1.38 -15.98
N VAL A 85 21.16 1.61 -16.87
CA VAL A 85 20.95 2.19 -18.20
C VAL A 85 20.83 1.08 -19.23
N PHE A 86 19.74 1.05 -19.99
CA PHE A 86 19.50 0.06 -21.04
C PHE A 86 19.89 0.61 -22.42
N CYS A 87 20.71 -0.12 -23.17
CA CYS A 87 20.99 0.26 -24.55
C CYS A 87 19.74 0.11 -25.42
N PRO A 88 19.62 0.91 -26.50
CA PRO A 88 18.66 0.64 -27.56
C PRO A 88 18.78 -0.81 -28.03
N ASN A 89 17.67 -1.53 -28.06
CA ASN A 89 17.55 -2.94 -28.50
C ASN A 89 18.19 -4.00 -27.56
N SER A 90 18.47 -3.67 -26.31
CA SER A 90 18.94 -4.64 -25.30
C SER A 90 18.06 -4.63 -24.06
N ASN A 91 17.60 -5.82 -23.63
CA ASN A 91 16.98 -6.02 -22.32
C ASN A 91 18.01 -6.17 -21.18
N ARG A 92 19.31 -6.08 -21.50
CA ARG A 92 20.39 -6.08 -20.51
C ARG A 92 20.90 -4.66 -20.27
N PRO A 93 21.18 -4.28 -19.01
CA PRO A 93 21.79 -3.00 -18.72
C PRO A 93 23.19 -2.93 -19.34
N CYS A 94 23.51 -1.79 -19.92
CA CYS A 94 24.81 -1.48 -20.52
C CYS A 94 25.74 -0.73 -19.58
N GLY A 95 25.20 -0.23 -18.46
CA GLY A 95 25.94 0.49 -17.43
C GLY A 95 25.01 0.96 -16.33
N THR A 96 25.58 1.69 -15.37
CA THR A 96 24.85 2.36 -14.31
C THR A 96 25.22 3.84 -14.29
N VAL A 97 24.26 4.71 -13.99
CA VAL A 97 24.48 6.14 -13.78
C VAL A 97 23.84 6.55 -12.45
N ASP A 98 24.42 7.52 -11.78
CA ASP A 98 23.82 8.08 -10.58
C ASP A 98 22.60 8.94 -10.94
N ALA A 99 21.51 8.72 -10.22
CA ALA A 99 20.26 9.45 -10.42
C ALA A 99 19.64 9.83 -9.07
N CYS A 100 18.92 10.93 -9.07
CA CYS A 100 17.99 11.28 -8.01
C CYS A 100 16.75 10.41 -8.11
N VAL A 101 16.67 9.39 -7.26
CA VAL A 101 15.59 8.42 -7.21
C VAL A 101 14.57 8.86 -6.18
N LYS A 102 13.31 9.00 -6.60
CA LYS A 102 12.19 9.35 -5.73
C LYS A 102 11.33 8.10 -5.47
N ARG A 103 11.17 7.74 -4.20
CA ARG A 103 10.52 6.50 -3.77
C ARG A 103 9.40 6.78 -2.79
N ILE A 104 8.37 5.93 -2.82
CA ILE A 104 7.39 5.81 -1.74
C ILE A 104 7.82 4.65 -0.88
N VAL A 105 8.11 4.94 0.39
CA VAL A 105 8.56 3.93 1.36
C VAL A 105 7.70 3.95 2.62
N GLY A 106 7.47 2.77 3.21
CA GLY A 106 6.73 2.60 4.46
C GLY A 106 5.61 1.59 4.33
N CYS A 107 4.60 1.66 5.19
CA CYS A 107 3.47 0.74 5.15
C CYS A 107 2.12 1.46 5.25
N ILE A 108 1.09 0.85 4.68
CA ILE A 108 -0.31 1.22 4.84
C ILE A 108 -0.92 0.17 5.76
N GLN A 109 -1.41 0.59 6.93
CA GLN A 109 -2.27 -0.26 7.73
C GLN A 109 -3.70 0.00 7.31
N PHE A 110 -4.49 -1.06 7.10
CA PHE A 110 -5.86 -0.92 6.64
C PHE A 110 -6.78 -1.94 7.27
N ILE A 111 -8.04 -1.55 7.35
CA ILE A 111 -9.16 -2.42 7.69
C ILE A 111 -10.10 -2.41 6.49
N VAL A 112 -10.43 -3.59 6.01
CA VAL A 112 -11.48 -3.77 5.01
C VAL A 112 -12.63 -4.54 5.65
N SER A 113 -13.86 -4.04 5.50
CA SER A 113 -15.03 -4.62 6.14
C SER A 113 -16.24 -4.69 5.22
N LYS A 114 -17.11 -5.66 5.50
CA LYS A 114 -18.40 -5.82 4.83
C LYS A 114 -19.46 -6.19 5.85
N SER A 115 -20.64 -5.57 5.74
CA SER A 115 -21.80 -5.95 6.54
C SER A 115 -22.34 -7.31 6.13
N VAL A 116 -22.65 -8.12 7.13
CA VAL A 116 -23.24 -9.45 7.02
C VAL A 116 -24.50 -9.53 7.89
N ASN A 117 -25.50 -10.23 7.39
CA ASN A 117 -26.72 -10.50 8.15
C ASN A 117 -26.70 -11.96 8.63
N GLY A 118 -26.97 -12.17 9.91
CA GLY A 118 -27.25 -13.50 10.45
C GLY A 118 -28.64 -13.96 10.03
N ASN A 119 -28.76 -15.19 9.54
CA ASN A 119 -30.05 -15.77 9.16
C ASN A 119 -30.75 -16.41 10.37
N ASP A 120 -30.86 -15.70 11.49
CA ASP A 120 -31.61 -16.20 12.66
C ASP A 120 -33.09 -15.85 12.50
N ALA A 121 -33.87 -16.84 12.08
CA ALA A 121 -35.33 -16.79 11.98
C ALA A 121 -36.06 -16.50 13.31
N CYS A 122 -35.34 -16.29 14.42
CA CYS A 122 -35.88 -16.10 15.76
C CYS A 122 -35.70 -14.68 16.34
N SER A 123 -35.13 -13.72 15.61
CA SER A 123 -35.09 -12.33 16.09
C SER A 123 -35.61 -11.37 15.03
N SER A 124 -36.78 -10.79 15.29
CA SER A 124 -37.36 -9.65 14.55
C SER A 124 -36.59 -8.34 14.75
N ALA A 125 -35.35 -8.42 15.24
CA ALA A 125 -34.38 -7.34 15.32
C ALA A 125 -33.12 -7.79 14.56
N GLY A 126 -33.12 -7.58 13.24
CA GLY A 126 -31.98 -7.92 12.39
C GLY A 126 -30.71 -7.19 12.83
N GLY A 127 -29.84 -7.89 13.54
CA GLY A 127 -28.51 -7.40 13.88
C GLY A 127 -27.62 -7.43 12.65
N ALA A 128 -27.30 -6.25 12.12
CA ALA A 128 -26.25 -6.13 11.11
C ALA A 128 -24.90 -6.33 11.81
N SER A 129 -24.22 -7.44 11.52
CA SER A 129 -22.84 -7.67 11.93
C SER A 129 -21.90 -7.20 10.83
N ASN A 130 -20.63 -6.98 11.15
CA ASN A 130 -19.59 -6.71 10.15
C ASN A 130 -18.54 -7.81 10.23
N VAL A 131 -18.04 -8.19 9.05
CA VAL A 131 -16.84 -9.02 8.93
C VAL A 131 -15.75 -8.09 8.44
N SER A 132 -14.63 -8.09 9.15
CA SER A 132 -13.49 -7.23 8.88
C SER A 132 -12.24 -8.06 8.71
N TYR A 133 -11.31 -7.54 7.91
CA TYR A 133 -9.93 -7.99 7.83
C TYR A 133 -9.03 -6.81 8.15
N VAL A 134 -8.11 -7.00 9.08
CA VAL A 134 -7.04 -6.06 9.38
C VAL A 134 -5.77 -6.55 8.69
N GLY A 135 -5.07 -5.64 8.02
CA GLY A 135 -3.82 -5.98 7.36
C GLY A 135 -2.90 -4.80 7.16
N SER A 136 -1.69 -5.10 6.72
CA SER A 136 -0.70 -4.10 6.33
C SER A 136 -0.15 -4.41 4.94
N VAL A 137 0.15 -3.37 4.16
CA VAL A 137 0.96 -3.51 2.94
C VAL A 137 2.12 -2.53 2.99
N CYS A 138 3.33 -3.07 2.87
CA CYS A 138 4.54 -2.27 2.82
C CYS A 138 5.02 -2.07 1.39
N VAL A 139 5.53 -0.87 1.13
CA VAL A 139 5.90 -0.36 -0.18
C VAL A 139 7.34 0.13 -0.09
N ASP A 140 8.16 -0.21 -1.10
CA ASP A 140 9.46 0.40 -1.39
C ASP A 140 9.59 0.52 -2.91
N GLU A 141 8.84 1.47 -3.46
CA GLU A 141 8.66 1.58 -4.91
C GLU A 141 9.13 2.94 -5.42
N CYS A 142 9.88 2.92 -6.52
CA CYS A 142 10.32 4.12 -7.21
C CYS A 142 9.20 4.67 -8.10
N PHE A 143 8.89 5.96 -7.96
CA PHE A 143 7.87 6.61 -8.79
C PHE A 143 8.45 7.58 -9.83
N SER A 144 9.70 8.02 -9.67
CA SER A 144 10.40 8.92 -10.61
C SER A 144 11.92 8.86 -10.38
N CYS A 145 12.72 9.09 -11.43
CA CYS A 145 14.15 9.32 -11.30
C CYS A 145 14.65 10.43 -12.23
N ASP A 146 15.56 11.28 -11.75
CA ASP A 146 16.23 12.30 -12.55
C ASP A 146 17.73 11.97 -12.65
N VAL A 147 18.25 11.74 -13.86
CA VAL A 147 19.69 11.43 -14.05
C VAL A 147 20.51 12.65 -13.69
N ILE A 148 21.60 12.44 -12.94
CA ILE A 148 22.58 13.49 -12.66
C ILE A 148 23.49 13.60 -13.89
N GLU A 149 23.28 14.63 -14.71
CA GLU A 149 24.16 14.89 -15.86
C GLU A 149 25.54 15.36 -15.37
N GLU A 150 26.57 14.53 -15.54
CA GLU A 150 27.95 14.99 -15.50
C GLU A 150 28.28 15.69 -16.82
N ASP A 151 28.50 17.01 -16.80
CA ASP A 151 28.94 17.77 -17.96
C ASP A 151 30.38 17.32 -18.34
N PRO A 152 30.60 16.72 -19.54
CA PRO A 152 31.91 16.17 -19.93
C PRO A 152 33.03 17.22 -20.05
N CYS A 153 32.71 18.51 -19.94
CA CYS A 153 33.66 19.62 -20.00
C CYS A 153 34.23 20.05 -18.62
N GLY A 154 33.86 19.41 -17.51
CA GLY A 154 34.38 19.76 -16.18
C GLY A 154 33.93 21.12 -15.66
N CYS A 155 32.99 21.77 -16.34
CA CYS A 155 32.26 22.91 -15.83
C CYS A 155 31.11 22.37 -14.98
N PHE A 156 31.26 22.39 -13.65
CA PHE A 156 30.09 22.36 -12.79
C PHE A 156 29.20 23.53 -13.21
N ASN A 157 28.06 23.24 -13.85
CA ASN A 157 26.94 24.16 -13.85
C ASN A 157 26.51 24.29 -12.38
N SER A 158 27.16 25.22 -11.70
CA SER A 158 26.91 25.73 -10.35
C SER A 158 25.58 26.51 -10.32
N GLY A 159 24.52 25.84 -10.75
CA GLY A 159 23.15 26.33 -10.79
C GLY A 159 22.09 25.24 -10.56
N LYS A 160 22.49 23.97 -10.51
CA LYS A 160 21.72 22.89 -9.86
C LYS A 160 22.64 22.26 -8.83
N ASP A 161 22.82 22.94 -7.71
CA ASP A 161 23.26 22.26 -6.50
C ASP A 161 22.36 21.03 -6.32
N SER A 162 22.96 19.84 -6.40
CA SER A 162 22.93 18.75 -5.42
C SER A 162 21.78 18.65 -4.40
N GLU A 163 20.59 19.20 -4.64
CA GLU A 163 19.43 19.11 -3.75
C GLU A 163 18.61 17.84 -4.01
N CYS A 164 19.34 16.74 -4.18
CA CYS A 164 18.82 15.39 -4.03
C CYS A 164 18.65 15.17 -2.53
N GLY A 165 17.51 15.57 -1.97
CA GLY A 165 17.38 15.74 -0.53
C GLY A 165 16.39 16.82 -0.15
N GLY A 166 15.12 16.60 -0.50
CA GLY A 166 13.99 17.30 0.10
C GLY A 166 12.99 16.28 0.61
N GLU A 167 12.36 16.57 1.76
CA GLU A 167 11.15 15.85 2.13
C GLU A 167 10.06 16.28 1.14
N ILE A 168 9.61 15.34 0.30
CA ILE A 168 8.52 15.57 -0.64
C ILE A 168 7.21 15.56 0.17
N GLU A 169 6.28 16.46 -0.14
CA GLU A 169 4.98 16.52 0.57
C GLU A 169 4.31 15.14 0.65
N GLY A 170 3.58 14.91 1.74
CA GLY A 170 3.09 13.60 2.17
C GLY A 170 2.38 12.76 1.09
N VAL A 171 2.39 11.45 1.29
CA VAL A 171 1.80 10.49 0.36
C VAL A 171 0.27 10.64 0.37
N THR A 172 -0.32 10.87 -0.79
CA THR A 172 -1.77 10.74 -0.99
C THR A 172 -2.10 9.29 -1.28
N ILE A 173 -3.08 8.74 -0.56
CA ILE A 173 -3.57 7.38 -0.72
C ILE A 173 -5.02 7.45 -1.21
N GLU A 174 -5.27 6.90 -2.39
CA GLU A 174 -6.62 6.76 -2.96
C GLU A 174 -7.00 5.27 -3.00
N PRO A 175 -7.91 4.78 -2.14
CA PRO A 175 -8.46 3.44 -2.30
C PRO A 175 -9.33 3.36 -3.54
N ARG A 176 -9.19 2.28 -4.32
CA ARG A 176 -9.99 2.03 -5.52
C ARG A 176 -10.48 0.60 -5.56
N ASN A 177 -11.68 0.45 -6.10
CA ASN A 177 -12.26 -0.85 -6.48
C ASN A 177 -12.29 -1.89 -5.34
N PHE A 178 -12.44 -1.46 -4.08
CA PHE A 178 -12.58 -2.37 -2.95
C PHE A 178 -13.94 -3.08 -2.99
N VAL A 179 -13.90 -4.38 -3.27
CA VAL A 179 -15.07 -5.24 -3.37
C VAL A 179 -14.92 -6.46 -2.48
N ALA A 180 -16.05 -6.95 -1.98
CA ALA A 180 -16.14 -8.21 -1.24
C ALA A 180 -16.89 -9.23 -2.08
N ASN A 181 -16.24 -10.37 -2.34
CA ASN A 181 -16.81 -11.53 -3.03
C ASN A 181 -16.94 -12.69 -2.07
N ILE A 182 -18.01 -13.47 -2.20
CA ILE A 182 -18.25 -14.62 -1.33
C ILE A 182 -18.00 -15.89 -2.12
N VAL A 183 -17.13 -16.73 -1.60
CA VAL A 183 -16.83 -18.04 -2.14
C VAL A 183 -17.26 -19.09 -1.13
N PRO A 184 -18.15 -20.04 -1.49
CA PRO A 184 -18.52 -21.12 -0.60
C PRO A 184 -17.29 -21.94 -0.22
N CYS A 185 -17.10 -22.21 1.08
CA CYS A 185 -15.97 -22.97 1.61
C CYS A 185 -16.50 -24.17 2.40
N GLY A 186 -16.95 -25.20 1.68
CA GLY A 186 -17.57 -26.37 2.30
C GLY A 186 -19.00 -26.12 2.82
N PRO A 187 -19.58 -27.11 3.54
CA PRO A 187 -21.00 -27.09 3.89
C PRO A 187 -21.35 -26.07 4.99
N ASN A 188 -20.39 -25.71 5.84
CA ASN A 188 -20.63 -24.93 7.06
C ASN A 188 -19.87 -23.59 7.11
N PHE A 189 -19.09 -23.26 6.08
CA PHE A 189 -18.29 -22.04 6.04
C PHE A 189 -18.36 -21.34 4.68
N LYS A 190 -18.11 -20.04 4.70
CA LYS A 190 -17.97 -19.21 3.52
C LYS A 190 -16.71 -18.38 3.65
N ASN A 191 -16.00 -18.20 2.56
CA ASN A 191 -14.90 -17.25 2.49
C ASN A 191 -15.43 -15.94 1.92
N ILE A 192 -15.10 -14.83 2.58
CA ILE A 192 -15.26 -13.49 2.06
C ILE A 192 -13.88 -13.06 1.58
N ILE A 193 -13.75 -12.86 0.28
CA ILE A 193 -12.52 -12.39 -0.38
C ILE A 193 -12.69 -10.90 -0.64
N PHE A 194 -11.84 -10.11 0.00
CA PHE A 194 -11.70 -8.69 -0.25
C PHE A 194 -10.61 -8.46 -1.29
N THR A 195 -10.96 -7.74 -2.36
CA THR A 195 -10.00 -7.31 -3.37
C THR A 195 -10.13 -5.83 -3.60
N GLY A 196 -9.01 -5.14 -3.81
CA GLY A 196 -8.97 -3.72 -4.12
C GLY A 196 -7.56 -3.27 -4.43
N GLU A 197 -7.36 -1.97 -4.59
CA GLU A 197 -6.03 -1.41 -4.80
C GLU A 197 -5.89 -0.05 -4.11
N PHE A 198 -4.70 0.24 -3.61
CA PHE A 198 -4.32 1.59 -3.21
C PHE A 198 -3.52 2.23 -4.33
N ARG A 199 -3.98 3.41 -4.78
CA ARG A 199 -3.22 4.27 -5.67
C ARG A 199 -2.48 5.31 -4.84
N LEU A 200 -1.17 5.34 -4.98
CA LEU A 200 -0.26 6.17 -4.20
C LEU A 200 0.36 7.24 -5.07
N THR A 201 0.33 8.48 -4.60
CA THR A 201 0.99 9.61 -5.26
C THR A 201 1.69 10.48 -4.23
N CYS A 202 2.94 10.86 -4.52
CA CYS A 202 3.63 11.88 -3.76
C CYS A 202 3.14 13.27 -4.13
N GLY A 203 3.08 14.19 -3.16
CA GLY A 203 2.87 15.60 -3.44
C GLY A 203 4.04 16.21 -4.23
N CYS A 204 3.83 17.36 -4.86
CA CYS A 204 4.93 18.10 -5.46
C CYS A 204 5.73 18.82 -4.37
N ARG A 205 7.04 19.01 -4.60
CA ARG A 205 7.90 19.84 -3.74
C ARG A 205 7.29 21.25 -3.68
N LYS A 206 6.98 21.77 -2.48
CA LYS A 206 6.69 23.20 -2.32
C LYS A 206 7.97 23.96 -2.62
N VAL A 207 8.00 24.59 -3.79
CA VAL A 207 8.98 25.65 -4.06
C VAL A 207 8.41 26.90 -3.36
N CYS A 208 8.92 27.19 -2.16
CA CYS A 208 8.65 28.46 -1.49
C CYS A 208 9.55 29.56 -2.08
#